data_AF-A0A2D8K5E9-F1
#
_entry.id   AF-A0A2D8K5E9-F1
#
_cell.length_a   1.000
_cell.length_b   1.000
_cell.length_c   1.000
_cell.angle_alpha   90.00
_cell.angle_beta   90.00
_cell.angle_gamma   90.00
#
_symmetry.space_group_name_H-M   'P 1'
#
loop_
_entity.id
_entity.type
_entity.pdbx_description
1 polymer ?
#
loop_
_entity_poly.entity_id
_entity_poly.type
_entity_poly.pdbx_seq_one_letter_code
_entity_poly.pdbx_strand_id
1 'polypeptide(L)'
;MALMTQAEFAAHRGVGKSAVSNWKKAGLLVFAEGPDGKLGVHVERTDAKLNARIDPTRGRPTTAIGEPSGSSEMPLDGEVAQPGLRNAAAVRVEVAEEELVAKRMKNAEGARALVPLIEVERRLGQLGRMARERVEAELRGMAEQIAAAREGRTVMMLMASACDAAFDALADAIERGALAEVDDDAEQEAEAA
;
A
#
# COMPACT_ATOMS: atom_id res chain seq x y z
N MET A 1 -29.82 26.21 24.12
CA MET A 1 -28.80 25.18 24.43
C MET A 1 -29.50 23.86 24.72
N ALA A 2 -29.78 23.08 23.69
CA ALA A 2 -30.37 21.75 23.87
C ALA A 2 -29.24 20.73 24.11
N LEU A 3 -29.17 20.20 25.32
CA LEU A 3 -28.35 19.06 25.67
C LEU A 3 -29.27 17.85 25.75
N MET A 4 -29.04 16.87 24.88
CA MET A 4 -29.87 15.68 24.78
C MET A 4 -29.04 14.44 25.07
N THR A 5 -29.70 13.39 25.55
CA THR A 5 -29.06 12.07 25.62
C THR A 5 -28.81 11.53 24.21
N GLN A 6 -27.92 10.54 24.10
CA GLN A 6 -27.62 9.92 22.80
C GLN A 6 -28.85 9.27 22.15
N ALA A 7 -29.78 8.75 22.96
CA ALA A 7 -31.02 8.14 22.49
C ALA A 7 -32.00 9.18 21.95
N GLU A 8 -32.11 10.33 22.61
CA GLU A 8 -32.94 11.46 22.17
C GLU A 8 -32.36 12.11 20.91
N PHE A 9 -31.02 12.25 20.83
CA PHE A 9 -30.35 12.76 19.63
C PHE A 9 -30.55 11.84 18.41
N ALA A 10 -30.53 10.52 18.62
CA ALA A 10 -30.84 9.54 17.58
C ALA A 10 -32.27 9.72 17.03
N ALA A 11 -33.25 9.88 17.94
CA ALA A 11 -34.65 10.13 17.58
C ALA A 11 -34.84 11.48 16.86
N HIS A 12 -34.17 12.54 17.33
CA HIS A 12 -34.23 13.87 16.73
C HIS A 12 -33.73 13.89 15.27
N ARG A 13 -32.67 13.13 14.96
CA ARG A 13 -32.12 13.05 13.59
C ARG A 13 -32.71 11.94 12.73
N GLY A 14 -33.58 11.09 13.30
CA GLY A 14 -34.18 9.95 12.59
C GLY A 14 -33.20 8.83 12.26
N VAL A 15 -32.14 8.67 13.07
CA VAL A 15 -31.09 7.65 12.84
C VAL A 15 -31.12 6.55 13.90
N GLY A 16 -30.71 5.35 13.54
CA GLY A 16 -30.61 4.23 14.49
C GLY A 16 -29.56 4.46 15.58
N LYS A 17 -29.76 3.90 16.78
CA LYS A 17 -28.83 4.00 17.92
C LYS A 17 -27.40 3.54 17.58
N SER A 18 -27.26 2.60 16.63
CA SER A 18 -25.97 2.12 16.12
C SER A 18 -25.17 3.21 15.37
N ALA A 19 -25.85 4.10 14.64
CA ALA A 19 -25.21 5.21 13.93
C ALA A 19 -24.59 6.21 14.91
N VAL A 20 -25.32 6.55 15.98
CA VAL A 20 -24.83 7.45 17.05
C VAL A 20 -23.65 6.82 17.80
N SER A 21 -23.67 5.50 18.04
CA SER A 21 -22.52 4.79 18.62
C SER A 21 -21.28 4.85 17.72
N ASN A 22 -21.45 4.69 16.41
CA ASN A 22 -20.35 4.83 15.45
C ASN A 22 -19.82 6.28 15.39
N TRP A 23 -20.70 7.29 15.45
CA TRP A 23 -20.29 8.69 15.51
C TRP A 23 -19.57 9.06 16.81
N LYS A 24 -19.96 8.44 17.93
CA LYS A 24 -19.22 8.53 19.19
C LYS A 24 -17.80 7.99 19.03
N LYS A 25 -17.65 6.79 18.46
CA LYS A 25 -16.34 6.17 18.20
C LYS A 25 -15.48 7.00 17.23
N ALA A 26 -16.11 7.65 16.26
CA ALA A 26 -15.45 8.53 15.30
C ALA A 26 -15.16 9.95 15.84
N GLY A 27 -15.49 10.26 17.11
CA GLY A 27 -15.23 11.57 17.73
C GLY A 27 -16.06 12.71 17.13
N LEU A 28 -17.22 12.40 16.53
CA LEU A 28 -18.08 13.36 15.85
C LEU A 28 -19.13 14.00 16.77
N LEU A 29 -19.38 13.38 17.93
CA LEU A 29 -20.29 13.93 18.95
C LEU A 29 -19.54 14.90 19.86
N VAL A 30 -20.12 16.08 20.09
CA VAL A 30 -19.61 17.05 21.06
C VAL A 30 -20.40 16.88 22.35
N PHE A 31 -19.73 16.45 23.41
CA PHE A 31 -20.33 16.32 24.73
C PHE A 31 -20.13 17.61 25.53
N ALA A 32 -21.17 18.04 26.23
CA ALA A 32 -21.10 19.13 27.20
C ALA A 32 -21.84 18.71 28.47
N GLU A 33 -21.37 19.20 29.60
CA GLU A 33 -21.98 18.90 30.90
C GLU A 33 -23.31 19.66 31.02
N GLY A 34 -24.39 18.91 31.26
CA GLY A 34 -25.70 19.48 31.50
C GLY A 34 -25.85 20.05 32.91
N PRO A 35 -26.92 20.81 33.16
CA PRO A 35 -27.21 21.38 34.49
C PRO A 35 -27.37 20.32 35.59
N ASP A 36 -27.60 19.06 35.22
CA ASP A 36 -27.71 17.90 36.12
C ASP A 36 -26.39 17.12 36.32
N GLY A 37 -25.25 17.67 35.88
CA GLY A 37 -23.93 17.01 35.98
C GLY A 37 -23.75 15.78 35.08
N LYS A 38 -24.69 15.54 34.16
CA LYS A 38 -24.64 14.43 33.18
C LYS A 38 -24.13 14.95 31.83
N LEU A 39 -23.24 14.18 31.21
CA LEU A 39 -22.71 14.47 29.88
C LEU A 39 -23.80 14.30 28.82
N GLY A 40 -24.29 15.42 28.30
CA GLY A 40 -25.27 15.50 27.20
C GLY A 40 -24.58 15.77 25.87
N VAL A 41 -25.20 15.34 24.77
CA VAL A 41 -24.77 15.69 23.42
C VAL A 41 -25.24 17.12 23.13
N HIS A 42 -24.30 17.98 22.75
CA HIS A 42 -24.60 19.32 22.29
C HIS A 42 -25.12 19.25 20.86
N VAL A 43 -26.43 19.45 20.68
CA VAL A 43 -27.14 19.22 19.41
C VAL A 43 -26.57 20.09 18.29
N GLU A 44 -26.55 21.42 18.46
CA GLU A 44 -26.14 22.37 17.40
C GLU A 44 -24.68 22.20 16.95
N ARG A 45 -23.74 22.01 17.89
CA ARG A 45 -22.32 21.79 17.58
C ARG A 45 -22.07 20.44 16.94
N THR A 46 -22.81 19.41 17.36
CA THR A 46 -22.72 18.07 16.78
C THR A 46 -23.30 18.06 15.37
N ASP A 47 -24.45 18.69 15.14
CA ASP A 47 -25.06 18.79 13.80
C ASP A 47 -24.18 19.60 12.84
N ALA A 48 -23.56 20.70 13.29
CA ALA A 48 -22.60 21.46 12.47
C ALA A 48 -21.38 20.60 12.08
N LYS A 49 -20.84 19.83 13.03
CA LYS A 49 -19.67 18.95 12.80
C LYS A 49 -20.02 17.74 11.91
N LEU A 50 -21.23 17.21 12.04
CA LEU A 50 -21.73 16.12 11.20
C LEU A 50 -22.02 16.59 9.78
N ASN A 51 -22.70 17.72 9.60
CA ASN A 51 -23.00 18.27 8.27
C ASN A 51 -21.72 18.72 7.52
N ALA A 52 -20.68 19.14 8.23
CA ALA A 52 -19.39 19.50 7.61
C ALA A 52 -18.58 18.28 7.13
N ARG A 53 -18.81 17.09 7.70
CA ARG A 53 -17.99 15.88 7.44
C ARG A 53 -18.74 14.77 6.72
N ILE A 54 -20.06 14.75 6.80
CA ILE A 54 -20.94 13.79 6.13
C ILE A 54 -21.52 14.51 4.89
N ASP A 55 -20.93 14.22 3.74
CA ASP A 55 -21.39 14.67 2.44
C ASP A 55 -22.83 14.18 2.17
N PRO A 56 -23.83 15.07 1.99
CA PRO A 56 -25.22 14.71 1.71
C PRO A 56 -25.41 13.91 0.42
N THR A 57 -24.44 13.90 -0.49
CA THR A 57 -24.50 13.19 -1.78
C THR A 57 -23.93 11.76 -1.73
N ARG A 58 -23.34 11.35 -0.59
CA ARG A 58 -22.91 9.96 -0.37
C ARG A 58 -24.09 9.14 0.16
N GLY A 59 -24.87 8.62 -0.78
CA GLY A 59 -26.16 7.99 -0.56
C GLY A 59 -26.23 6.94 0.56
N ARG A 60 -27.25 7.13 1.42
CA ARG A 60 -28.20 6.07 1.75
C ARG A 60 -29.58 6.70 1.97
N PRO A 61 -30.49 6.70 0.98
CA PRO A 61 -31.89 6.98 1.26
C PRO A 61 -32.46 5.81 2.07
N THR A 62 -32.61 5.97 3.38
CA THR A 62 -33.57 5.17 4.15
C THR A 62 -34.78 6.00 4.49
N THR A 63 -35.60 6.23 3.48
CA THR A 63 -37.03 6.48 3.64
C THR A 63 -37.79 5.33 3.00
N ALA A 64 -37.81 4.21 3.70
CA ALA A 64 -38.81 3.14 3.57
C ALA A 64 -39.14 2.78 5.04
N ILE A 65 -40.09 3.46 5.68
CA ILE A 65 -41.52 3.11 5.72
C ILE A 65 -41.71 1.59 5.77
N GLY A 66 -42.00 1.08 6.97
CA GLY A 66 -42.85 -0.07 7.23
C GLY A 66 -42.33 -1.48 6.88
N GLU A 67 -42.11 -2.29 7.91
CA GLU A 67 -42.17 -3.77 7.87
C GLU A 67 -43.52 -4.29 7.31
N PRO A 68 -43.71 -5.58 6.91
CA PRO A 68 -43.01 -6.79 7.42
C PRO A 68 -42.66 -7.92 6.41
N SER A 69 -41.79 -8.83 6.87
CA SER A 69 -41.71 -10.29 6.64
C SER A 69 -41.97 -10.89 5.25
N GLY A 70 -40.99 -11.67 4.73
CA GLY A 70 -41.27 -12.67 3.70
C GLY A 70 -40.03 -13.27 3.02
N SER A 71 -39.71 -14.52 3.37
CA SER A 71 -39.14 -15.62 2.57
C SER A 71 -38.03 -15.39 1.53
N SER A 72 -37.01 -16.25 1.65
CA SER A 72 -36.15 -16.80 0.59
C SER A 72 -36.72 -16.74 -0.83
N GLU A 73 -35.89 -16.31 -1.77
CA GLU A 73 -35.69 -16.97 -3.07
C GLU A 73 -34.42 -16.40 -3.73
N MET A 74 -33.48 -17.27 -4.09
CA MET A 74 -32.41 -16.93 -5.04
C MET A 74 -33.01 -16.89 -6.44
N PRO A 75 -32.77 -15.85 -7.26
CA PRO A 75 -32.89 -15.96 -8.70
C PRO A 75 -31.51 -16.27 -9.29
N LEU A 76 -31.32 -17.53 -9.65
CA LEU A 76 -30.44 -17.90 -10.77
C LEU A 76 -31.16 -17.44 -12.03
N ASP A 77 -30.78 -16.29 -12.59
CA ASP A 77 -31.09 -15.97 -13.98
C ASP A 77 -29.81 -15.53 -14.69
N GLY A 78 -29.39 -16.37 -15.63
CA GLY A 78 -28.34 -16.08 -16.58
C GLY A 78 -28.80 -14.97 -17.51
N GLU A 79 -28.41 -13.75 -17.18
CA GLU A 79 -28.64 -12.58 -18.02
C GLU A 79 -27.73 -12.68 -19.25
N VAL A 80 -28.34 -12.97 -20.41
CA VAL A 80 -27.67 -13.01 -21.71
C VAL A 80 -27.10 -11.63 -21.99
N ALA A 81 -25.76 -11.54 -21.99
CA ALA A 81 -25.03 -10.30 -22.24
C ALA A 81 -25.42 -9.70 -23.60
N GLN A 82 -26.11 -8.56 -23.59
CA GLN A 82 -26.26 -7.75 -24.79
C GLN A 82 -24.89 -7.17 -25.19
N PRO A 83 -24.45 -7.36 -26.45
CA PRO A 83 -23.16 -6.87 -26.91
C PRO A 83 -23.23 -5.35 -27.06
N GLY A 84 -22.59 -4.61 -26.16
CA GLY A 84 -22.41 -3.16 -26.27
C GLY A 84 -22.68 -2.36 -24.99
N LEU A 85 -23.34 -2.93 -23.99
CA LEU A 85 -23.50 -2.32 -22.67
C LEU A 85 -22.64 -3.11 -21.68
N ARG A 86 -21.60 -2.48 -21.13
CA ARG A 86 -20.85 -3.06 -20.01
C ARG A 86 -21.85 -3.36 -18.89
N ASN A 87 -22.13 -4.65 -18.68
CA ASN A 87 -23.10 -5.08 -17.68
C ASN A 87 -22.67 -4.52 -16.31
N ALA A 88 -23.57 -3.87 -15.59
CA ALA A 88 -23.26 -3.25 -14.30
C ALA A 88 -22.70 -4.26 -13.28
N ALA A 89 -23.04 -5.54 -13.45
CA ALA A 89 -22.42 -6.64 -12.70
C ALA A 89 -20.93 -6.82 -13.03
N ALA A 90 -20.55 -6.75 -14.32
CA ALA A 90 -19.16 -6.87 -14.75
C ALA A 90 -18.29 -5.71 -14.23
N VAL A 91 -18.81 -4.48 -14.26
CA VAL A 91 -18.10 -3.30 -13.72
C VAL A 91 -17.87 -3.42 -12.21
N ARG A 92 -18.81 -4.00 -11.46
CA ARG A 92 -18.62 -4.23 -10.02
C ARG A 92 -17.56 -5.29 -9.74
N VAL A 93 -17.44 -6.30 -10.60
CA VAL A 93 -16.37 -7.31 -10.49
C VAL A 93 -15.02 -6.67 -10.78
N GLU A 94 -14.90 -5.90 -11.86
CA GLU A 94 -13.66 -5.17 -12.20
C GLU A 94 -13.20 -4.25 -11.06
N VAL A 95 -14.12 -3.45 -10.49
CA VAL A 95 -13.79 -2.56 -9.36
C VAL A 95 -13.39 -3.37 -8.12
N ALA A 96 -14.05 -4.49 -7.83
CA ALA A 96 -13.69 -5.34 -6.70
C ALA A 96 -12.30 -5.99 -6.88
N GLU A 97 -11.95 -6.36 -8.10
CA GLU A 97 -10.61 -6.87 -8.44
C GLU A 97 -9.54 -5.80 -8.27
N GLU A 98 -9.78 -4.58 -8.76
CA GLU A 98 -8.87 -3.44 -8.57
C GLU A 98 -8.66 -3.12 -7.09
N GLU A 99 -9.72 -3.11 -6.28
CA GLU A 99 -9.61 -2.91 -4.83
C GLU A 99 -8.80 -4.01 -4.13
N LEU A 100 -8.93 -5.25 -4.59
CA LEU A 100 -8.17 -6.38 -4.05
C LEU A 100 -6.68 -6.23 -4.40
N VAL A 101 -6.37 -5.86 -5.64
CA VAL A 101 -5.00 -5.55 -6.07
C VAL A 101 -4.43 -4.39 -5.26
N ALA A 102 -5.16 -3.29 -5.09
CA ALA A 102 -4.72 -2.15 -4.30
C ALA A 102 -4.42 -2.52 -2.83
N LYS A 103 -5.27 -3.36 -2.22
CA LYS A 103 -5.03 -3.89 -0.86
C LYS A 103 -3.79 -4.77 -0.80
N ARG A 104 -3.57 -5.64 -1.81
CA ARG A 104 -2.36 -6.46 -1.89
C ARG A 104 -1.10 -5.62 -2.02
N MET A 105 -1.12 -4.60 -2.89
CA MET A 105 0.01 -3.69 -3.07
C MET A 105 0.31 -2.92 -1.78
N LYS A 106 -0.72 -2.37 -1.13
CA LYS A 106 -0.57 -1.69 0.17
C LYS A 106 -0.04 -2.60 1.27
N ASN A 107 -0.50 -3.85 1.31
CA ASN A 107 0.01 -4.83 2.27
C ASN A 107 1.48 -5.20 1.97
N ALA A 108 1.84 -5.33 0.70
CA ALA A 108 3.21 -5.62 0.28
C ALA A 108 4.16 -4.45 0.55
N GLU A 109 3.72 -3.22 0.33
CA GLU A 109 4.42 -1.99 0.73
C GLU A 109 4.62 -1.93 2.25
N GLY A 110 3.56 -2.17 3.03
CA GLY A 110 3.64 -2.23 4.50
C GLY A 110 4.53 -3.37 5.02
N ALA A 111 4.61 -4.48 4.29
CA ALA A 111 5.52 -5.60 4.56
C ALA A 111 6.95 -5.35 4.06
N ARG A 112 7.24 -4.18 3.48
CA ARG A 112 8.53 -3.84 2.82
C ARG A 112 8.95 -4.82 1.72
N ALA A 113 7.98 -5.52 1.12
CA ALA A 113 8.19 -6.42 -0.01
C ALA A 113 8.25 -5.66 -1.35
N LEU A 114 7.79 -4.40 -1.38
CA LEU A 114 7.92 -3.49 -2.51
C LEU A 114 8.96 -2.42 -2.18
N VAL A 115 9.93 -2.25 -3.07
CA VAL A 115 10.98 -1.23 -2.98
C VAL A 115 10.71 -0.18 -4.08
N PRO A 116 10.93 1.12 -3.82
CA PRO A 116 10.82 2.15 -4.86
C PRO A 116 11.68 1.82 -6.07
N LEU A 117 11.12 1.98 -7.28
CA LEU A 117 11.82 1.68 -8.54
C LEU A 117 13.17 2.42 -8.63
N ILE A 118 13.20 3.69 -8.25
CA ILE A 118 14.39 4.55 -8.26
C ILE A 118 15.52 3.95 -7.41
N GLU A 119 15.17 3.34 -6.29
CA GLU A 119 16.14 2.73 -5.40
C GLU A 119 16.71 1.43 -5.99
N VAL A 120 15.86 0.61 -6.62
CA VAL A 120 16.30 -0.58 -7.36
C VAL A 120 17.19 -0.20 -8.54
N GLU A 121 16.83 0.84 -9.30
CA GLU A 121 17.64 1.36 -10.41
C GLU A 121 19.01 1.87 -9.92
N ARG A 122 19.04 2.61 -8.80
CA ARG A 122 20.28 3.07 -8.17
C ARG A 122 21.17 1.89 -7.77
N ARG A 123 20.61 0.91 -7.05
CA ARG A 123 21.33 -0.29 -6.59
C ARG A 123 21.85 -1.11 -7.78
N LEU A 124 21.05 -1.26 -8.84
CA LEU A 124 21.46 -1.98 -10.05
C LEU A 124 22.56 -1.25 -10.81
N GLY A 125 22.49 0.09 -10.89
CA GLY A 125 23.55 0.90 -11.47
C GLY A 125 24.87 0.80 -10.69
N GLN A 126 24.81 0.74 -9.36
CA GLN A 126 25.98 0.50 -8.51
C GLN A 126 26.56 -0.90 -8.70
N LEU A 127 25.72 -1.93 -8.70
CA LEU A 127 26.13 -3.30 -9.00
C LEU A 127 26.83 -3.41 -10.35
N GLY A 128 26.29 -2.75 -11.38
CA GLY A 128 26.92 -2.71 -12.69
C GLY A 128 28.31 -2.08 -12.68
N ARG A 129 28.51 -1.00 -11.91
CA ARG A 129 29.83 -0.37 -11.74
C ARG A 129 30.81 -1.28 -11.01
N MET A 130 30.41 -1.85 -9.87
CA MET A 130 31.25 -2.75 -9.08
C MET A 130 31.66 -3.99 -9.89
N ALA A 131 30.71 -4.61 -10.59
CA ALA A 131 30.98 -5.76 -11.45
C ALA A 131 32.00 -5.40 -12.55
N ARG A 132 31.83 -4.24 -13.20
CA ARG A 132 32.75 -3.77 -14.23
C ARG A 132 34.15 -3.53 -13.68
N GLU A 133 34.28 -2.79 -12.59
CA GLU A 133 35.58 -2.51 -11.97
C GLU A 133 36.31 -3.79 -11.55
N ARG A 134 35.56 -4.76 -11.02
CA ARG A 134 36.11 -6.06 -10.63
C ARG A 134 36.59 -6.87 -11.83
N VAL A 135 35.79 -6.97 -12.88
CA VAL A 135 36.18 -7.64 -14.14
C VAL A 135 37.42 -6.99 -14.74
N GLU A 136 37.47 -5.65 -14.79
CA GLU A 136 38.65 -4.93 -15.30
C GLU A 136 39.90 -5.20 -14.45
N ALA A 137 39.77 -5.30 -13.12
CA ALA A 137 40.88 -5.63 -12.23
C ALA A 137 41.42 -7.05 -12.48
N GLU A 138 40.54 -8.04 -12.60
CA GLU A 138 40.92 -9.44 -12.90
C GLU A 138 41.56 -9.56 -14.29
N LEU A 139 41.02 -8.86 -15.29
CA LEU A 139 41.61 -8.83 -16.63
C LEU A 139 43.02 -8.23 -16.65
N ARG A 140 43.28 -7.18 -15.86
CA ARG A 140 44.63 -6.62 -15.71
C ARG A 140 45.58 -7.64 -15.07
N GLY A 141 45.14 -8.36 -14.02
CA GLY A 141 45.95 -9.40 -13.38
C GLY A 141 46.26 -10.58 -14.30
N MET A 142 45.32 -10.95 -15.17
CA MET A 142 45.52 -12.02 -16.14
C MET A 142 46.30 -11.63 -17.38
N ALA A 143 46.40 -10.34 -17.71
CA ALA A 143 47.11 -9.89 -18.91
C ALA A 143 48.55 -10.42 -18.96
N GLU A 144 49.23 -10.49 -17.81
CA GLU A 144 50.58 -11.05 -17.68
C GLU A 144 50.61 -12.56 -17.90
N GLN A 145 49.62 -13.30 -17.36
CA GLN A 145 49.53 -14.75 -17.51
C GLN A 145 49.18 -15.15 -18.95
N ILE A 146 48.30 -14.40 -19.60
CA ILE A 146 47.93 -14.60 -21.01
C ILE A 146 49.12 -14.26 -21.91
N ALA A 147 49.88 -13.20 -21.62
CA ALA A 147 51.09 -12.86 -22.37
C ALA A 147 52.18 -13.94 -22.25
N ALA A 148 52.24 -14.66 -21.12
CA ALA A 148 53.13 -15.79 -20.92
C ALA A 148 52.62 -17.11 -21.54
N ALA A 149 51.30 -17.23 -21.75
CA ALA A 149 50.69 -18.43 -22.33
C ALA A 149 50.98 -18.53 -23.83
N ARG A 150 51.50 -19.70 -24.26
CA ARG A 150 51.84 -19.97 -25.67
C ARG A 150 50.74 -20.71 -26.44
N GLU A 151 49.81 -21.34 -25.72
CA GLU A 151 48.76 -22.18 -26.30
C GLU A 151 47.39 -21.51 -26.14
N GLY A 152 46.65 -21.39 -27.24
CA GLY A 152 45.33 -20.75 -27.25
C GLY A 152 44.30 -21.46 -26.35
N ARG A 153 44.43 -22.78 -26.16
CA ARG A 153 43.55 -23.54 -25.25
C ARG A 153 43.75 -23.13 -23.79
N THR A 154 45.00 -22.87 -23.39
CA THR A 154 45.35 -22.38 -22.06
C THR A 154 44.81 -20.98 -21.84
N VAL A 155 44.89 -20.10 -22.84
CA VAL A 155 44.29 -18.76 -22.78
C VAL A 155 42.77 -18.85 -22.56
N MET A 156 42.07 -19.69 -23.32
CA MET A 156 40.62 -19.87 -23.16
C MET A 156 40.25 -20.42 -21.78
N MET A 157 41.02 -21.38 -21.24
CA MET A 157 40.81 -21.90 -19.89
C MET A 157 41.02 -20.82 -18.81
N LEU A 158 42.08 -20.02 -18.93
CA LEU A 158 42.36 -18.92 -18.00
C LEU A 158 41.22 -17.89 -18.00
N MET A 159 40.76 -17.49 -19.19
CA MET A 159 39.66 -16.53 -19.30
C MET A 159 38.35 -17.08 -18.73
N ALA A 160 38.00 -18.35 -19.01
CA ALA A 160 36.80 -18.98 -18.46
C ALA A 160 36.85 -19.05 -16.93
N SER A 161 37.94 -19.56 -16.37
CA SER A 161 38.13 -19.68 -14.92
C SER A 161 38.01 -18.34 -14.20
N ALA A 162 38.47 -17.25 -14.82
CA ALA A 162 38.41 -15.95 -14.21
C ALA A 162 37.07 -15.24 -14.38
N CYS A 163 36.34 -15.49 -15.46
CA CYS A 163 34.94 -15.10 -15.54
C CYS A 163 34.15 -15.76 -14.41
N ASP A 164 34.31 -17.07 -14.21
CA ASP A 164 33.64 -17.80 -13.13
C ASP A 164 34.02 -17.22 -11.75
N ALA A 165 35.32 -17.03 -11.48
CA ALA A 165 35.77 -16.42 -10.23
C ALA A 165 35.25 -15.00 -10.00
N ALA A 166 35.13 -14.18 -11.06
CA ALA A 166 34.56 -12.84 -10.96
C ALA A 166 33.05 -12.88 -10.64
N PHE A 167 32.31 -13.83 -11.22
CA PHE A 167 30.88 -14.02 -10.91
C PHE A 167 30.67 -14.54 -9.50
N ASP A 168 31.46 -15.53 -9.06
CA ASP A 168 31.39 -16.05 -7.68
C ASP A 168 31.70 -14.95 -6.66
N ALA A 169 32.74 -14.15 -6.90
CA ALA A 169 33.08 -13.04 -6.01
C ALA A 169 31.99 -11.95 -5.97
N LEU A 170 31.29 -11.71 -7.09
CA LEU A 170 30.15 -10.80 -7.14
C LEU A 170 28.95 -11.35 -6.36
N ALA A 171 28.65 -12.65 -6.50
CA ALA A 171 27.62 -13.33 -5.73
C ALA A 171 27.92 -13.25 -4.23
N ASP A 172 29.14 -13.55 -3.82
CA ASP A 172 29.60 -13.43 -2.43
C ASP A 172 29.49 -12.00 -1.88
N ALA A 173 29.74 -10.98 -2.71
CA ALA A 173 29.60 -9.58 -2.30
C ALA A 173 28.12 -9.20 -2.10
N ILE A 174 27.23 -9.71 -2.96
CA ILE A 174 25.79 -9.52 -2.82
C ILE A 174 25.27 -10.22 -1.57
N GLU A 175 25.65 -11.48 -1.33
CA GLU A 175 25.25 -12.26 -0.15
C GLU A 175 25.72 -11.64 1.16
N ARG A 176 26.93 -11.05 1.18
CA ARG A 176 27.47 -10.33 2.34
C ARG A 176 26.83 -8.97 2.58
N GLY A 177 25.89 -8.55 1.74
CA GLY A 177 25.19 -7.29 1.95
C GLY A 177 25.99 -6.05 1.56
N ALA A 178 26.92 -6.14 0.60
CA ALA A 178 27.62 -4.97 0.06
C ALA A 178 26.69 -3.88 -0.51
N LEU A 179 25.40 -4.20 -0.66
CA LEU A 179 24.33 -3.29 -1.09
C LEU A 179 23.48 -2.73 0.06
N ALA A 180 23.70 -3.19 1.29
CA ALA A 180 22.89 -2.84 2.46
C ALA A 180 23.50 -1.70 3.29
N GLU A 181 24.82 -1.46 3.21
CA GLU A 181 25.55 -0.64 4.19
C GLU A 181 25.72 0.86 3.83
N VAL A 182 25.09 1.39 2.78
CA VAL A 182 25.43 2.75 2.27
C VAL A 182 24.36 3.82 2.55
N ASP A 183 23.33 3.53 3.35
CA ASP A 183 22.35 4.55 3.74
C ASP A 183 22.74 5.37 4.99
N ASP A 184 23.69 4.91 5.80
CA ASP A 184 24.03 5.61 7.06
C ASP A 184 24.92 6.86 6.87
N ASP A 185 25.69 6.95 5.78
CA ASP A 185 26.62 8.06 5.56
C ASP A 185 26.00 9.23 4.77
N ALA A 186 24.93 9.00 4.01
CA ALA A 186 24.29 10.05 3.20
C ALA A 186 23.34 10.95 4.03
N GLU A 187 22.83 10.47 5.16
CA GLU A 187 22.00 11.27 6.08
C GLU A 187 22.86 12.16 7.01
N GLN A 188 24.09 11.77 7.33
CA GLN A 188 24.95 12.54 8.25
C GLN A 188 25.55 13.82 7.63
N GLU A 189 25.80 13.86 6.32
CA GLU A 189 26.29 15.09 5.66
C GLU A 189 25.19 16.13 5.43
N ALA A 190 23.91 15.74 5.43
CA ALA A 190 22.78 16.66 5.27
C ALA A 190 22.38 17.37 6.57
N GLU A 191 22.76 16.85 7.74
CA GLU A 191 22.47 17.46 9.05
C GLU A 191 23.61 18.37 9.54
N ALA A 192 24.77 18.35 8.87
CA ALA A 192 25.96 19.12 9.22
C ALA A 192 26.23 20.35 8.32
N ALA A 193 25.39 20.62 7.33
CA ALA A 193 25.47 21.76 6.40
C ALA A 193 24.31 22.76 6.60
#